data_AF-A0A959NK17-F1
#
_entry.id   AF-A0A959NK17-F1
#
_cell.length_a   1.000
_cell.length_b   1.000
_cell.length_c   1.000
_cell.angle_alpha   90.00
_cell.angle_beta   90.00
_cell.angle_gamma   90.00
#
_symmetry.space_group_name_H-M   'P 1'
#
loop_
_entity.id
_entity.type
_entity.pdbx_description
1 polymer ?
#
loop_
_entity_poly.entity_id
_entity_poly.type
_entity_poly.pdbx_seq_one_letter_code
_entity_poly.pdbx_strand_id
1 'polypeptide(L)'
;MKQLLIKETTKFFLILACFAISSCDPSKETDSYDQPVRIGFQESIIELNVQGDQTRNIVAILGSYDDWSVTSSEPWVLLEKGTTNENGKLENTVVVSAEENTKYSRTATVTVKANYKGSSLTKSFEVVQETALEEPEISISSMVLNFLASNETQEVTVTTNQTEWLATTTSNWINLTQNGNTLVITTLENTESEMRTGEVLFEAGLEPFTARVTLTINQAKPDSKESITINGIELILVKAGTYYQGAQSTDPSAPNYYPGAAANQSPVHEVTITKDFYIGKYEVTQAQFESVMGYNPSATVGANHPVEMIYWTEANEYTTKLSLETGKQFRMPTEAEWEYAARGGIKSNGYIYSG
;
A
#
# COMPACT_ATOMS: atom_id res chain seq x y z
N MET A 1 36.56 2.37 -19.41
CA MET A 1 36.68 3.23 -20.62
C MET A 1 35.33 3.21 -21.35
N LYS A 2 34.36 4.03 -20.91
CA LYS A 2 33.10 4.26 -21.61
C LYS A 2 32.96 5.76 -21.78
N GLN A 3 32.79 6.16 -23.02
CA GLN A 3 32.81 7.53 -23.51
C GLN A 3 31.66 8.36 -22.95
N LEU A 4 32.02 9.58 -22.54
CA LEU A 4 31.15 10.71 -22.28
C LEU A 4 30.35 11.04 -23.56
N LEU A 5 29.02 11.02 -23.46
CA LEU A 5 28.12 11.54 -24.49
C LEU A 5 27.86 13.02 -24.16
N ILE A 6 28.67 13.89 -24.75
CA ILE A 6 28.46 15.33 -24.76
C ILE A 6 27.30 15.60 -25.72
N LYS A 7 26.13 15.99 -25.20
CA LYS A 7 25.08 16.63 -25.99
C LYS A 7 25.38 18.12 -26.09
N GLU A 8 26.05 18.52 -27.16
CA GLU A 8 26.01 19.90 -27.62
C GLU A 8 24.56 20.27 -27.95
N THR A 9 24.07 21.36 -27.35
CA THR A 9 22.86 22.03 -27.85
C THR A 9 23.21 23.47 -28.15
N THR A 10 23.49 23.72 -29.42
CA THR A 10 23.59 25.03 -30.06
C THR A 10 22.39 25.92 -29.68
N LYS A 11 22.63 27.13 -29.18
CA LYS A 11 21.59 28.16 -29.05
C LYS A 11 21.91 29.37 -29.93
N PHE A 12 20.92 29.73 -30.74
CA PHE A 12 20.93 30.78 -31.75
C PHE A 12 20.85 32.17 -31.13
N PHE A 13 21.61 33.12 -31.68
CA PHE A 13 21.49 34.55 -31.42
C PHE A 13 20.28 35.13 -32.19
N LEU A 14 19.40 35.87 -31.50
CA LEU A 14 18.39 36.70 -32.14
C LEU A 14 18.88 38.16 -32.15
N ILE A 15 19.16 38.69 -33.34
CA ILE A 15 19.36 40.12 -33.59
C ILE A 15 17.97 40.77 -33.62
N LEU A 16 17.71 41.69 -32.69
CA LEU A 16 16.50 42.51 -32.69
C LEU A 16 16.74 43.82 -33.46
N ALA A 17 15.79 44.12 -34.34
CA ALA A 17 15.87 45.07 -35.44
C ALA A 17 15.96 46.55 -35.02
N CYS A 18 16.61 47.32 -35.89
CA CYS A 18 16.52 48.77 -36.00
C CYS A 18 15.06 49.27 -36.03
N PHE A 19 14.76 50.32 -35.25
CA PHE A 19 13.67 51.23 -35.56
C PHE A 19 14.22 52.58 -35.98
N ALA A 20 13.65 53.07 -37.09
CA ALA A 20 14.06 54.25 -37.82
C ALA A 20 13.80 55.56 -37.06
N ILE A 21 14.62 56.54 -37.44
CA ILE A 21 14.62 57.94 -37.03
C ILE A 21 13.28 58.61 -37.37
N SER A 22 12.69 59.31 -36.41
CA SER A 22 11.78 60.42 -36.65
C SER A 22 12.36 61.66 -35.98
N SER A 23 12.61 62.69 -36.79
CA SER A 23 13.13 64.00 -36.41
C SER A 23 12.27 64.69 -35.35
N CYS A 24 12.90 65.19 -34.29
CA CYS A 24 12.35 66.30 -33.50
C CYS A 24 13.47 67.07 -32.75
N ASP A 25 13.64 68.33 -33.16
CA ASP A 25 14.06 69.54 -32.44
C ASP A 25 15.05 69.46 -31.24
N PRO A 26 16.29 70.00 -31.35
CA PRO A 26 17.30 69.93 -30.29
C PRO A 26 17.25 71.06 -29.23
N SER A 27 16.15 71.79 -29.04
CA SER A 27 16.13 72.94 -28.11
C SER A 27 15.28 72.81 -26.84
N LYS A 28 15.12 71.61 -26.26
CA LYS A 28 14.53 71.46 -24.92
C LYS A 28 15.32 70.50 -24.04
N GLU A 29 16.24 71.08 -23.29
CA GLU A 29 16.87 70.46 -22.11
C GLU A 29 15.91 70.48 -20.91
N THR A 30 16.13 69.51 -20.02
CA THR A 30 15.57 69.28 -18.67
C THR A 30 14.13 68.78 -18.53
N ASP A 31 13.94 67.48 -18.74
CA ASP A 31 13.03 66.69 -17.89
C ASP A 31 13.73 65.36 -17.55
N SER A 32 13.94 65.13 -16.25
CA SER A 32 14.46 63.88 -15.70
C SER A 32 13.45 62.76 -15.99
N TYR A 33 13.71 61.95 -17.01
CA TYR A 33 12.92 60.74 -17.28
C TYR A 33 13.01 59.78 -16.07
N ASP A 34 11.95 59.75 -15.25
CA ASP A 34 11.69 58.73 -14.22
C ASP A 34 11.42 57.40 -14.97
N GLN A 35 12.48 56.68 -15.33
CA GLN A 35 12.38 55.42 -16.06
C GLN A 35 11.74 54.34 -15.16
N PRO A 36 10.82 53.50 -15.69
CA PRO A 36 10.22 52.43 -14.92
C PRO A 36 11.27 51.43 -14.49
N VAL A 37 11.22 51.10 -13.22
CA VAL A 37 12.23 50.32 -12.52
C VAL A 37 12.18 48.85 -12.95
N ARG A 38 13.35 48.23 -13.09
CA ARG A 38 13.46 46.80 -13.42
C ARG A 38 14.49 46.10 -12.54
N ILE A 39 14.12 44.93 -12.02
CA ILE A 39 15.08 43.94 -11.50
C ILE A 39 15.45 43.00 -12.66
N GLY A 40 16.68 43.16 -13.16
CA GLY A 40 17.28 42.28 -14.16
C GLY A 40 18.18 41.25 -13.48
N PHE A 41 18.08 40.00 -13.94
CA PHE A 41 19.09 38.99 -13.65
C PHE A 41 19.79 38.65 -14.96
N GLN A 42 21.12 38.51 -14.92
CA GLN A 42 21.86 37.98 -16.07
C GLN A 42 21.49 36.51 -16.32
N GLU A 43 21.20 35.76 -15.25
CA GLU A 43 20.86 34.33 -15.27
C GLU A 43 19.68 34.06 -14.32
N SER A 44 18.79 33.13 -14.70
CA SER A 44 17.66 32.72 -13.85
C SER A 44 18.00 31.55 -12.90
N ILE A 45 19.14 30.90 -13.13
CA ILE A 45 19.67 29.78 -12.34
C ILE A 45 21.18 30.01 -12.19
N ILE A 46 21.70 29.85 -10.98
CA ILE A 46 23.13 29.84 -10.68
C ILE A 46 23.54 28.40 -10.37
N GLU A 47 24.53 27.90 -11.09
CA GLU A 47 25.13 26.59 -10.83
C GLU A 47 26.45 26.76 -10.08
N LEU A 48 26.49 26.33 -8.83
CA LEU A 48 27.70 26.27 -8.00
C LEU A 48 28.31 24.87 -8.06
N ASN A 49 29.64 24.81 -8.18
CA ASN A 49 30.35 23.55 -8.08
C ASN A 49 30.37 23.02 -6.63
N VAL A 50 30.87 21.80 -6.47
CA VAL A 50 30.98 21.12 -5.17
C VAL A 50 31.72 21.96 -4.12
N GLN A 51 32.80 22.65 -4.50
CA GLN A 51 33.61 23.46 -3.59
C GLN A 51 32.97 24.81 -3.23
N GLY A 52 31.87 25.20 -3.90
CA GLY A 52 31.22 26.50 -3.73
C GLY A 52 31.94 27.65 -4.44
N ASP A 53 33.00 27.34 -5.18
CA ASP A 53 33.88 28.32 -5.81
C ASP A 53 33.39 28.62 -7.23
N GLN A 54 32.49 29.60 -7.37
CA GLN A 54 32.46 30.56 -8.47
C GLN A 54 31.40 31.66 -8.24
N THR A 55 31.86 32.91 -8.27
CA THR A 55 31.07 34.15 -8.25
C THR A 55 31.06 34.79 -9.63
N ARG A 56 29.93 35.33 -10.12
CA ARG A 56 29.90 36.60 -10.90
C ARG A 56 28.57 37.36 -10.80
N ASN A 57 28.64 38.62 -10.38
CA ASN A 57 27.72 39.77 -10.57
C ASN A 57 26.41 39.56 -11.36
N ILE A 58 25.30 39.18 -10.71
CA ILE A 58 24.06 38.82 -11.45
C ILE A 58 22.97 39.88 -11.40
N VAL A 59 23.03 40.79 -10.43
CA VAL A 59 21.95 41.76 -10.24
C VAL A 59 22.34 43.08 -10.90
N ALA A 60 21.55 43.49 -11.88
CA ALA A 60 21.51 44.87 -12.35
C ALA A 60 20.20 45.47 -11.84
N ILE A 61 20.28 46.20 -10.72
CA ILE A 61 19.18 47.09 -10.31
C ILE A 61 19.34 48.39 -11.11
N LEU A 62 18.53 48.55 -12.15
CA LEU A 62 18.49 49.76 -12.97
C LEU A 62 17.52 50.75 -12.31
N GLY A 63 18.06 51.79 -11.65
CA GLY A 63 17.29 52.85 -11.00
C GLY A 63 17.93 53.32 -9.67
N SER A 64 17.54 54.49 -9.18
CA SER A 64 18.02 55.09 -7.92
C SER A 64 17.37 54.44 -6.68
N TYR A 65 17.68 53.16 -6.43
CA TYR A 65 17.24 52.45 -5.23
C TYR A 65 18.37 52.43 -4.20
N ASP A 66 18.28 53.32 -3.21
CA ASP A 66 19.11 53.20 -2.00
C ASP A 66 18.54 52.13 -1.02
N ASP A 67 17.31 51.65 -1.26
CA ASP A 67 16.61 50.67 -0.41
C ASP A 67 16.26 49.37 -1.17
N TRP A 68 17.10 48.35 -1.00
CA TRP A 68 16.87 46.99 -1.49
C TRP A 68 17.47 45.94 -0.55
N SER A 69 16.92 44.73 -0.57
CA SER A 69 17.35 43.57 0.23
C SER A 69 17.48 42.32 -0.63
N VAL A 70 18.34 41.41 -0.19
CA VAL A 70 18.47 40.07 -0.78
C VAL A 70 18.45 39.03 0.34
N THR A 71 17.72 37.94 0.11
CA THR A 71 17.52 36.86 1.09
C THR A 71 17.55 35.51 0.40
N SER A 72 18.04 34.48 1.09
CA SER A 72 17.99 33.08 0.64
C SER A 72 16.89 32.33 1.40
N SER A 73 16.27 31.32 0.76
CA SER A 73 15.42 30.34 1.42
C SER A 73 16.20 29.38 2.32
N GLU A 74 17.50 29.21 2.06
CA GLU A 74 18.37 28.23 2.73
C GLU A 74 19.63 28.89 3.31
N PRO A 75 20.11 28.45 4.49
CA PRO A 75 21.24 29.07 5.19
C PRO A 75 22.61 28.77 4.55
N TRP A 76 22.70 27.76 3.68
CA TRP A 76 23.95 27.38 3.03
C TRP A 76 24.33 28.32 1.88
N VAL A 77 23.40 29.14 1.40
CA VAL A 77 23.68 30.19 0.42
C VAL A 77 24.13 31.45 1.14
N LEU A 78 25.39 31.80 0.94
CA LEU A 78 25.99 33.02 1.45
C LEU A 78 25.78 34.15 0.42
N LEU A 79 25.33 35.30 0.92
CA LEU A 79 24.94 36.45 0.10
C LEU A 79 25.73 37.68 0.56
N GLU A 80 26.55 38.23 -0.34
CA GLU A 80 27.28 39.48 -0.08
C GLU A 80 26.85 40.55 -1.08
N LYS A 81 26.54 41.76 -0.57
CA LYS A 81 26.27 42.91 -1.44
C LYS A 81 27.60 43.43 -1.99
N GLY A 82 27.69 43.64 -3.29
CA GLY A 82 28.87 44.20 -3.93
C GLY A 82 29.16 45.64 -3.49
N THR A 83 30.42 46.05 -3.60
CA THR A 83 30.88 47.42 -3.29
C THR A 83 31.02 48.27 -4.55
N THR A 84 31.03 49.59 -4.34
CA THR A 84 31.25 50.64 -5.32
C THR A 84 32.52 50.40 -6.13
N ASN A 85 32.46 50.60 -7.46
CA ASN A 85 33.65 50.56 -8.30
C ASN A 85 34.61 51.73 -8.00
N GLU A 86 35.82 51.70 -8.58
CA GLU A 86 36.91 52.69 -8.38
C GLU A 86 36.49 54.15 -8.67
N ASN A 87 35.35 54.36 -9.34
CA ASN A 87 34.78 55.67 -9.66
C ASN A 87 33.64 56.10 -8.72
N GLY A 88 33.38 55.36 -7.63
CA GLY A 88 32.32 55.67 -6.67
C GLY A 88 30.89 55.42 -7.17
N LYS A 89 30.70 54.62 -8.24
CA LYS A 89 29.37 54.23 -8.75
C LYS A 89 28.91 52.92 -8.11
N LEU A 90 27.74 52.94 -7.46
CA LEU A 90 27.10 51.76 -6.87
C LEU A 90 26.86 50.71 -7.96
N GLU A 91 27.60 49.60 -7.88
CA GLU A 91 27.25 48.39 -8.62
C GLU A 91 26.28 47.61 -7.73
N ASN A 92 25.00 47.61 -8.11
CA ASN A 92 23.93 46.94 -7.38
C ASN A 92 24.00 45.40 -7.56
N THR A 93 25.15 44.80 -7.26
CA THR A 93 25.45 43.38 -7.47
C THR A 93 25.28 42.60 -6.17
N VAL A 94 24.99 41.31 -6.33
CA VAL A 94 24.99 40.32 -5.25
C VAL A 94 25.98 39.23 -5.64
N VAL A 95 26.89 38.93 -4.71
CA VAL A 95 27.75 37.76 -4.76
C VAL A 95 27.00 36.63 -4.05
N VAL A 96 26.86 35.51 -4.76
CA VAL A 96 26.28 34.28 -4.26
C VAL A 96 27.41 33.26 -4.13
N SER A 97 27.57 32.69 -2.95
CA SER A 97 28.52 31.61 -2.69
C SER A 97 27.87 30.58 -1.76
N ALA A 98 28.55 29.46 -1.57
CA ALA A 98 28.11 28.40 -0.67
C ALA A 98 29.32 27.72 -0.04
N GLU A 99 29.11 27.08 1.12
CA GLU A 99 30.09 26.13 1.65
C GLU A 99 30.21 24.89 0.74
N GLU A 100 31.29 24.13 0.89
CA GLU A 100 31.48 22.85 0.19
C GLU A 100 30.28 21.91 0.42
N ASN A 101 29.76 21.34 -0.66
CA ASN A 101 28.66 20.38 -0.58
C ASN A 101 29.18 18.95 -0.46
N THR A 102 29.26 18.46 0.78
CA THR A 102 29.60 17.06 1.08
C THR A 102 28.38 16.12 1.07
N LYS A 103 27.20 16.63 0.68
CA LYS A 103 25.91 15.93 0.66
C LYS A 103 25.32 15.91 -0.76
N TYR A 104 24.08 15.44 -0.95
CA TYR A 104 23.41 15.43 -2.25
C TYR A 104 23.25 16.82 -2.87
N SER A 105 22.91 16.89 -4.16
CA SER A 105 22.65 18.17 -4.82
C SER A 105 21.55 18.93 -4.08
N ARG A 106 21.74 20.25 -3.94
CA ARG A 106 20.85 21.11 -3.16
C ARG A 106 20.46 22.34 -3.96
N THR A 107 19.21 22.74 -3.82
CA THR A 107 18.64 23.92 -4.50
C THR A 107 18.12 24.90 -3.46
N ALA A 108 18.33 26.18 -3.70
CA ALA A 108 17.81 27.27 -2.88
C ALA A 108 17.24 28.37 -3.78
N THR A 109 16.29 29.14 -3.23
CA THR A 109 15.75 30.31 -3.91
C THR A 109 16.33 31.57 -3.30
N VAL A 110 16.98 32.39 -4.12
CA VAL A 110 17.40 33.74 -3.72
C VAL A 110 16.39 34.75 -4.21
N THR A 111 15.96 35.63 -3.33
CA THR A 111 14.93 36.63 -3.59
C THR A 111 15.50 38.03 -3.40
N VAL A 112 15.40 38.85 -4.44
CA VAL A 112 15.78 40.26 -4.42
C VAL A 112 14.51 41.10 -4.33
N LYS A 113 14.45 42.02 -3.37
CA LYS A 113 13.37 42.98 -3.18
C LYS A 113 13.91 44.41 -3.24
N ALA A 114 13.29 45.25 -4.05
CA ALA A 114 13.65 46.67 -4.18
C ALA A 114 12.42 47.56 -3.88
N ASN A 115 12.58 48.62 -3.10
CA ASN A 115 11.50 49.51 -2.68
C ASN A 115 11.66 50.94 -3.24
N TYR A 116 10.60 51.52 -3.80
CA TYR A 116 10.61 52.90 -4.33
C TYR A 116 9.26 53.57 -4.22
N LYS A 117 9.26 54.80 -3.66
CA LYS A 117 8.07 55.67 -3.54
C LYS A 117 6.80 54.91 -3.09
N GLY A 118 6.93 54.00 -2.14
CA GLY A 118 5.82 53.22 -1.57
C GLY A 118 5.42 51.94 -2.33
N SER A 119 6.13 51.58 -3.41
CA SER A 119 5.95 50.32 -4.14
C SER A 119 7.16 49.39 -3.94
N SER A 120 6.96 48.08 -3.99
CA SER A 120 8.03 47.09 -3.93
C SER A 120 8.00 46.14 -5.12
N LEU A 121 9.17 45.89 -5.72
CA LEU A 121 9.35 44.87 -6.75
C LEU A 121 10.15 43.71 -6.17
N THR A 122 9.72 42.48 -6.44
CA THR A 122 10.41 41.27 -6.02
C THR A 122 10.67 40.37 -7.22
N LYS A 123 11.85 39.78 -7.25
CA LYS A 123 12.22 38.78 -8.25
C LYS A 123 13.14 37.74 -7.62
N SER A 124 13.05 36.51 -8.09
CA SER A 124 13.83 35.40 -7.54
C SER A 124 14.53 34.61 -8.63
N PHE A 125 15.65 33.99 -8.27
CA PHE A 125 16.40 33.05 -9.09
C PHE A 125 16.80 31.84 -8.24
N GLU A 126 17.07 30.72 -8.90
CA GLU A 126 17.48 29.49 -8.22
C GLU A 126 19.00 29.41 -8.11
N VAL A 127 19.48 28.83 -7.01
CA VAL A 127 20.88 28.48 -6.79
C VAL A 127 20.93 26.98 -6.62
N VAL A 128 21.58 26.30 -7.54
CA VAL A 128 21.78 24.85 -7.52
C VAL A 128 23.25 24.60 -7.20
N GLN A 129 23.54 23.80 -6.19
CA GLN A 129 24.89 23.31 -5.95
C GLN A 129 24.97 21.82 -6.26
N GLU A 130 25.90 21.46 -7.14
CA GLU A 130 26.15 20.07 -7.49
C GLU A 130 26.81 19.29 -6.34
N THR A 131 26.87 17.97 -6.49
CA THR A 131 27.53 17.06 -5.57
C THR A 131 28.29 15.98 -6.33
N ALA A 132 29.23 15.33 -5.65
CA ALA A 132 29.82 14.07 -6.10
C ALA A 132 29.00 12.82 -5.69
N LEU A 133 27.96 12.96 -4.85
CA LEU A 133 27.13 11.85 -4.36
C LEU A 133 25.91 11.62 -5.27
N GLU A 134 25.70 10.38 -5.71
CA GLU A 134 24.50 9.98 -6.49
C GLU A 134 23.26 9.90 -5.58
N GLU A 135 22.09 10.36 -6.06
CA GLU A 135 20.84 10.25 -5.30
C GLU A 135 20.53 8.80 -4.91
N PRO A 136 19.91 8.53 -3.74
CA PRO A 136 19.59 7.18 -3.34
C PRO A 136 18.62 6.52 -4.31
N GLU A 137 18.93 5.28 -4.67
CA GLU A 137 18.06 4.41 -5.44
C GLU A 137 17.84 3.13 -4.66
N ILE A 138 16.61 2.61 -4.66
CA ILE A 138 16.28 1.30 -4.11
C ILE A 138 15.26 0.60 -5.00
N SER A 139 15.48 -0.70 -5.22
CA SER A 139 14.55 -1.57 -5.92
C SER A 139 14.52 -2.95 -5.29
N ILE A 140 13.41 -3.66 -5.50
CA ILE A 140 13.17 -4.99 -4.97
C ILE A 140 12.79 -5.95 -6.09
N SER A 141 13.20 -7.21 -5.94
CA SER A 141 12.96 -8.27 -6.93
C SER A 141 11.48 -8.58 -7.20
N SER A 142 10.58 -8.25 -6.28
CA SER A 142 9.13 -8.32 -6.48
C SER A 142 8.44 -7.19 -5.72
N MET A 143 7.35 -6.66 -6.29
CA MET A 143 6.47 -5.67 -5.64
C MET A 143 5.30 -6.32 -4.91
N VAL A 144 5.02 -7.61 -5.18
CA VAL A 144 3.94 -8.37 -4.55
C VAL A 144 4.40 -9.79 -4.25
N LEU A 145 4.16 -10.27 -3.03
CA LEU A 145 4.28 -11.68 -2.68
C LEU A 145 2.93 -12.23 -2.24
N ASN A 146 2.67 -13.49 -2.60
CA ASN A 146 1.46 -14.22 -2.21
C ASN A 146 1.87 -15.42 -1.37
N PHE A 147 1.30 -15.52 -0.18
CA PHE A 147 1.55 -16.57 0.81
C PHE A 147 0.30 -17.43 1.00
N LEU A 148 0.53 -18.69 1.34
CA LEU A 148 -0.49 -19.60 1.84
C LEU A 148 -0.97 -19.16 3.23
N ALA A 149 -2.12 -19.70 3.65
CA ALA A 149 -2.64 -19.43 4.98
C ALA A 149 -1.72 -19.96 6.09
N SER A 150 -0.99 -21.04 5.85
CA SER A 150 0.00 -21.60 6.79
C SER A 150 1.22 -20.68 6.95
N ASN A 151 2.03 -20.95 7.98
CA ASN A 151 3.36 -20.34 8.08
C ASN A 151 4.17 -20.66 6.83
N GLU A 152 4.70 -19.62 6.19
CA GLU A 152 5.51 -19.75 4.99
C GLU A 152 6.60 -18.67 5.00
N THR A 153 7.72 -18.96 4.35
CA THR A 153 8.86 -18.07 4.23
C THR A 153 9.17 -17.85 2.75
N GLN A 154 9.33 -16.59 2.37
CA GLN A 154 9.79 -16.20 1.03
C GLN A 154 10.88 -15.14 1.15
N GLU A 155 11.64 -14.94 0.08
CA GLU A 155 12.77 -14.01 0.07
C GLU A 155 12.58 -12.94 -1.00
N VAL A 156 13.08 -11.73 -0.71
CA VAL A 156 13.15 -10.62 -1.65
C VAL A 156 14.58 -10.11 -1.69
N THR A 157 15.16 -10.05 -2.88
CA THR A 157 16.44 -9.36 -3.10
C THR A 157 16.23 -7.86 -3.25
N VAL A 158 17.05 -7.09 -2.54
CA VAL A 158 17.12 -5.63 -2.54
C VAL A 158 18.35 -5.19 -3.34
N THR A 159 18.18 -4.21 -4.21
CA THR A 159 19.27 -3.56 -4.94
C THR A 159 19.23 -2.06 -4.67
N THR A 160 20.33 -1.51 -4.16
CA THR A 160 20.47 -0.09 -3.85
C THR A 160 21.90 0.38 -4.13
N ASN A 161 22.07 1.68 -4.44
CA ASN A 161 23.37 2.34 -4.51
C ASN A 161 23.87 2.83 -3.14
N GLN A 162 23.13 2.57 -2.06
CA GLN A 162 23.49 2.93 -0.69
C GLN A 162 24.18 1.78 0.04
N THR A 163 24.97 2.10 1.06
CA THR A 163 25.68 1.09 1.88
C THR A 163 24.76 0.34 2.85
N GLU A 164 23.66 0.98 3.25
CA GLU A 164 22.68 0.44 4.18
C GLU A 164 21.27 0.69 3.65
N TRP A 165 20.36 -0.22 3.99
CA TRP A 165 18.93 -0.11 3.74
C TRP A 165 18.19 -0.75 4.92
N LEU A 166 16.96 -0.28 5.12
CA LEU A 166 16.07 -0.74 6.18
C LEU A 166 14.77 -1.27 5.57
N ALA A 167 14.22 -2.34 6.15
CA ALA A 167 12.85 -2.76 5.90
C ALA A 167 12.04 -2.73 7.19
N THR A 168 10.85 -2.13 7.13
CA THR A 168 9.93 -2.03 8.26
C THR A 168 8.53 -2.49 7.87
N THR A 169 7.77 -2.97 8.85
CA THR A 169 6.35 -3.30 8.67
C THR A 169 5.59 -2.96 9.94
N THR A 170 4.31 -2.59 9.78
CA THR A 170 3.37 -2.42 10.89
C THR A 170 2.54 -3.68 11.16
N SER A 171 2.65 -4.69 10.29
CA SER A 171 1.89 -5.93 10.39
C SER A 171 2.54 -6.88 11.40
N ASN A 172 1.86 -7.13 12.52
CA ASN A 172 2.33 -8.02 13.58
C ASN A 172 2.42 -9.52 13.19
N TRP A 173 1.89 -9.88 12.02
CA TRP A 173 1.92 -11.24 11.47
C TRP A 173 3.02 -11.44 10.41
N ILE A 174 3.80 -10.40 10.11
CA ILE A 174 4.94 -10.44 9.19
C ILE A 174 6.23 -10.29 10.01
N ASN A 175 7.13 -11.27 9.88
CA ASN A 175 8.46 -11.23 10.47
C ASN A 175 9.51 -11.00 9.40
N LEU A 176 10.43 -10.09 9.66
CA LEU A 176 11.48 -9.67 8.73
C LEU A 176 12.85 -10.07 9.28
N THR A 177 13.70 -10.67 8.46
CA THR A 177 15.08 -10.98 8.79
C THR A 177 15.99 -10.56 7.64
N GLN A 178 16.86 -9.60 7.91
CA GLN A 178 17.75 -9.02 6.90
C GLN A 178 19.09 -9.75 6.86
N ASN A 179 19.43 -10.26 5.67
CA ASN A 179 20.65 -11.01 5.40
C ASN A 179 21.38 -10.38 4.20
N GLY A 180 22.19 -9.35 4.47
CA GLY A 180 22.89 -8.60 3.41
C GLY A 180 21.89 -7.91 2.48
N ASN A 181 21.86 -8.33 1.22
CA ASN A 181 20.94 -7.79 0.19
C ASN A 181 19.64 -8.59 0.06
N THR A 182 19.41 -9.59 0.92
CA THR A 182 18.18 -10.38 0.92
C THR A 182 17.38 -10.08 2.17
N LEU A 183 16.08 -9.82 2.00
CA LEU A 183 15.12 -9.82 3.08
C LEU A 183 14.37 -11.16 3.09
N VAL A 184 14.51 -11.90 4.18
CA VAL A 184 13.70 -13.10 4.45
C VAL A 184 12.43 -12.66 5.16
N ILE A 185 11.29 -13.01 4.57
CA ILE A 185 9.96 -12.63 5.05
C ILE A 185 9.25 -13.91 5.47
N THR A 186 8.84 -13.99 6.74
CA THR A 186 8.08 -15.12 7.28
C THR A 186 6.72 -14.65 7.78
N THR A 187 5.65 -15.31 7.36
CA THR A 187 4.30 -15.01 7.82
C THR A 187 3.88 -15.97 8.92
N LEU A 188 3.13 -15.47 9.91
CA LEU A 188 2.37 -16.33 10.82
C LEU A 188 1.16 -16.92 10.08
N GLU A 189 0.62 -18.02 10.59
CA GLU A 189 -0.62 -18.60 10.07
C GLU A 189 -1.73 -17.54 10.06
N ASN A 190 -2.44 -17.42 8.95
CA ASN A 190 -3.67 -16.66 8.89
C ASN A 190 -4.81 -17.55 9.39
N THR A 191 -5.33 -17.28 10.58
CA THR A 191 -6.47 -18.02 11.16
C THR A 191 -7.81 -17.31 10.93
N GLU A 192 -7.80 -16.16 10.24
CA GLU A 192 -8.98 -15.37 9.94
C GLU A 192 -9.81 -16.00 8.82
N SER A 193 -11.12 -15.70 8.80
CA SER A 193 -12.02 -16.24 7.78
C SER A 193 -11.79 -15.67 6.37
N GLU A 194 -10.97 -14.62 6.26
CA GLU A 194 -10.69 -13.91 5.02
C GLU A 194 -9.18 -13.77 4.77
N MET A 195 -8.86 -13.52 3.51
CA MET A 195 -7.51 -13.16 3.10
C MET A 195 -7.10 -11.87 3.82
N ARG A 196 -5.82 -11.76 4.19
CA ARG A 196 -5.24 -10.55 4.76
C ARG A 196 -4.11 -10.00 3.91
N THR A 197 -3.92 -8.68 3.97
CA THR A 197 -2.87 -7.97 3.25
C THR A 197 -2.06 -7.11 4.22
N GLY A 198 -0.75 -7.05 3.99
CA GLY A 198 0.18 -6.24 4.76
C GLY A 198 1.24 -5.64 3.85
N GLU A 199 2.01 -4.70 4.38
CA GLU A 199 3.01 -3.97 3.62
C GLU A 199 4.37 -4.01 4.32
N VAL A 200 5.43 -4.04 3.53
CA VAL A 200 6.81 -3.86 3.98
C VAL A 200 7.38 -2.64 3.25
N LEU A 201 7.76 -1.62 4.01
CA LEU A 201 8.40 -0.41 3.49
C LEU A 201 9.92 -0.60 3.53
N PHE A 202 10.56 -0.44 2.38
CA PHE A 202 12.01 -0.43 2.25
C PHE A 202 12.50 1.01 2.07
N GLU A 203 13.55 1.37 2.78
CA GLU A 203 14.16 2.71 2.74
C GLU A 203 15.68 2.60 2.54
N ALA A 204 16.25 3.46 1.71
CA ALA A 204 17.69 3.64 1.56
C ALA A 204 18.04 5.11 1.40
N GLY A 205 19.16 5.52 2.01
CA GLY A 205 19.60 6.91 2.04
C GLY A 205 19.37 7.56 3.41
N LEU A 206 19.55 8.87 3.46
CA LEU A 206 19.43 9.67 4.69
C LEU A 206 18.63 10.93 4.39
N GLU A 207 17.75 11.31 5.32
CA GLU A 207 16.95 12.53 5.20
C GLU A 207 17.84 13.76 4.89
N PRO A 208 17.41 14.63 3.95
CA PRO A 208 16.09 14.65 3.31
C PRO A 208 15.95 13.78 2.05
N PHE A 209 16.99 13.03 1.67
CA PHE A 209 17.01 12.25 0.43
C PHE A 209 16.97 10.76 0.78
N THR A 210 15.77 10.21 0.84
CA THR A 210 15.51 8.81 1.16
C THR A 210 14.68 8.19 0.04
N ALA A 211 15.22 7.16 -0.61
CA ALA A 211 14.50 6.37 -1.58
C ALA A 211 13.62 5.35 -0.85
N ARG A 212 12.39 5.17 -1.34
CA ARG A 212 11.38 4.30 -0.71
C ARG A 212 10.73 3.39 -1.74
N VAL A 213 10.53 2.13 -1.37
CA VAL A 213 9.72 1.18 -2.14
C VAL A 213 8.89 0.31 -1.22
N THR A 214 7.64 0.06 -1.59
CA THR A 214 6.71 -0.74 -0.78
C THR A 214 6.45 -2.08 -1.45
N LEU A 215 6.57 -3.15 -0.67
CA LEU A 215 6.17 -4.50 -1.03
C LEU A 215 4.81 -4.82 -0.44
N THR A 216 3.88 -5.29 -1.26
CA THR A 216 2.60 -5.82 -0.81
C THR A 216 2.71 -7.32 -0.52
N ILE A 217 2.25 -7.74 0.66
CA ILE A 217 2.17 -9.13 1.08
C ILE A 217 0.70 -9.53 1.17
N ASN A 218 0.26 -10.45 0.32
CA ASN A 218 -1.06 -11.06 0.40
C ASN A 218 -0.94 -12.44 1.04
N GLN A 219 -1.79 -12.75 2.02
CA GLN A 219 -1.85 -14.08 2.61
C GLN A 219 -3.26 -14.65 2.54
N ALA A 220 -3.39 -15.82 1.93
CA ALA A 220 -4.67 -16.51 1.78
C ALA A 220 -5.35 -16.78 3.14
N LYS A 221 -6.67 -16.95 3.12
CA LYS A 221 -7.42 -17.51 4.25
C LYS A 221 -7.16 -19.01 4.38
N PRO A 222 -7.35 -19.63 5.56
CA PRO A 222 -7.30 -21.07 5.71
C PRO A 222 -8.14 -21.77 4.66
N ASP A 223 -7.58 -22.81 4.06
CA ASP A 223 -8.41 -23.81 3.42
C ASP A 223 -9.34 -24.41 4.49
N SER A 224 -10.63 -24.51 4.16
CA SER A 224 -11.59 -25.17 5.02
C SER A 224 -11.15 -26.62 5.20
N LYS A 225 -10.73 -27.00 6.42
CA LYS A 225 -10.28 -28.36 6.72
C LYS A 225 -11.39 -29.35 6.39
N GLU A 226 -11.07 -30.44 5.69
CA GLU A 226 -12.06 -31.48 5.35
C GLU A 226 -12.74 -32.07 6.58
N SER A 227 -12.03 -32.13 7.70
CA SER A 227 -12.59 -32.43 9.02
C SER A 227 -11.98 -31.58 10.13
N ILE A 228 -12.75 -31.35 11.19
CA ILE A 228 -12.32 -30.68 12.42
C ILE A 228 -12.87 -31.44 13.62
N THR A 229 -12.19 -31.37 14.76
CA THR A 229 -12.68 -31.92 16.02
C THR A 229 -12.86 -30.81 17.03
N ILE A 230 -14.08 -30.64 17.54
CA ILE A 230 -14.42 -29.63 18.56
C ILE A 230 -15.13 -30.35 19.71
N ASN A 231 -14.64 -30.17 20.94
CA ASN A 231 -15.20 -30.81 22.13
C ASN A 231 -15.40 -32.34 21.99
N GLY A 232 -14.47 -33.01 21.30
CA GLY A 232 -14.55 -34.46 21.05
C GLY A 232 -15.52 -34.87 19.93
N ILE A 233 -16.16 -33.94 19.24
CA ILE A 233 -17.06 -34.21 18.10
C ILE A 233 -16.28 -34.05 16.80
N GLU A 234 -16.18 -35.13 16.03
CA GLU A 234 -15.62 -35.10 14.67
C GLU A 234 -16.68 -34.54 13.71
N LEU A 235 -16.34 -33.42 13.07
CA LEU A 235 -17.17 -32.70 12.12
C LEU A 235 -16.53 -32.78 10.73
N ILE A 236 -17.33 -33.04 9.72
CA ILE A 236 -16.91 -33.10 8.32
C ILE A 236 -17.43 -31.88 7.55
N LEU A 237 -16.59 -31.34 6.66
CA LEU A 237 -16.95 -30.24 5.79
C LEU A 237 -17.84 -30.75 4.65
N VAL A 238 -19.02 -30.16 4.56
CA VAL A 238 -19.96 -30.34 3.44
C VAL A 238 -19.94 -29.08 2.60
N LYS A 239 -19.45 -29.21 1.36
CA LYS A 239 -19.38 -28.11 0.40
C LYS A 239 -20.76 -27.71 -0.11
N ALA A 240 -21.00 -26.41 -0.22
CA ALA A 240 -22.19 -25.83 -0.83
C ALA A 240 -22.47 -26.43 -2.22
N GLY A 241 -23.74 -26.54 -2.59
CA GLY A 241 -24.15 -27.13 -3.86
C GLY A 241 -25.66 -27.25 -4.00
N THR A 242 -26.09 -27.79 -5.14
CA THR A 242 -27.51 -27.94 -5.50
C THR A 242 -27.82 -29.42 -5.71
N TYR A 243 -28.99 -29.86 -5.24
CA TYR A 243 -29.45 -31.23 -5.40
C TYR A 243 -30.98 -31.31 -5.50
N TYR A 244 -31.49 -32.47 -5.91
CA TYR A 244 -32.91 -32.78 -5.88
C TYR A 244 -33.25 -33.41 -4.52
N GLN A 245 -34.08 -32.73 -3.73
CA GLN A 245 -34.57 -33.19 -2.43
C GLN A 245 -35.85 -34.03 -2.58
N GLY A 246 -36.02 -35.03 -1.72
CA GLY A 246 -37.22 -35.88 -1.66
C GLY A 246 -37.13 -37.15 -2.52
N ALA A 247 -38.26 -37.83 -2.70
CA ALA A 247 -38.37 -39.06 -3.50
C ALA A 247 -39.75 -39.17 -4.14
N GLN A 248 -39.84 -39.91 -5.25
CA GLN A 248 -41.10 -40.14 -5.98
C GLN A 248 -41.21 -41.57 -6.51
N SER A 249 -42.42 -42.09 -6.67
CA SER A 249 -42.69 -43.47 -7.08
C SER A 249 -43.41 -43.60 -8.43
N THR A 250 -43.58 -42.50 -9.16
CA THR A 250 -44.44 -42.43 -10.34
C THR A 250 -43.70 -42.45 -11.68
N ASP A 251 -42.49 -41.92 -11.74
CA ASP A 251 -41.70 -41.81 -12.97
C ASP A 251 -40.30 -42.43 -12.80
N PRO A 252 -40.08 -43.66 -13.29
CA PRO A 252 -38.78 -44.33 -13.25
C PRO A 252 -37.63 -43.58 -13.93
N SER A 253 -37.92 -42.60 -14.77
CA SER A 253 -36.93 -41.82 -15.52
C SER A 253 -36.58 -40.48 -14.87
N ALA A 254 -37.35 -40.04 -13.86
CA ALA A 254 -37.11 -38.79 -13.15
C ALA A 254 -36.17 -38.96 -11.94
N PRO A 255 -35.52 -37.87 -11.47
CA PRO A 255 -34.67 -37.92 -10.28
C PRO A 255 -35.37 -38.51 -9.06
N ASN A 256 -34.58 -39.17 -8.21
CA ASN A 256 -35.00 -39.78 -6.95
C ASN A 256 -36.22 -40.71 -7.07
N TYR A 257 -36.30 -41.48 -8.17
CA TYR A 257 -37.30 -42.53 -8.30
C TYR A 257 -37.06 -43.66 -7.30
N TYR A 258 -38.04 -43.95 -6.46
CA TYR A 258 -38.10 -45.10 -5.60
C TYR A 258 -39.53 -45.66 -5.55
N PRO A 259 -39.77 -46.93 -5.96
CA PRO A 259 -41.11 -47.50 -5.98
C PRO A 259 -41.82 -47.48 -4.61
N GLY A 260 -41.06 -47.49 -3.51
CA GLY A 260 -41.59 -47.41 -2.15
C GLY A 260 -41.65 -45.99 -1.56
N ALA A 261 -41.50 -44.94 -2.38
CA ALA A 261 -41.51 -43.56 -1.89
C ALA A 261 -42.86 -43.23 -1.26
N ALA A 262 -42.83 -42.64 -0.07
CA ALA A 262 -44.03 -42.22 0.64
C ALA A 262 -44.55 -40.89 0.07
N ALA A 263 -45.86 -40.67 0.15
CA ALA A 263 -46.49 -39.47 -0.42
C ALA A 263 -45.94 -38.15 0.17
N ASN A 264 -45.47 -38.17 1.42
CA ASN A 264 -44.88 -37.01 2.09
C ASN A 264 -43.43 -36.70 1.68
N GLN A 265 -42.80 -37.55 0.86
CA GLN A 265 -41.46 -37.32 0.30
C GLN A 265 -41.51 -36.65 -1.08
N SER A 266 -42.72 -36.47 -1.63
CA SER A 266 -43.02 -35.91 -2.95
C SER A 266 -43.60 -34.49 -2.81
N PRO A 267 -43.39 -33.57 -3.78
CA PRO A 267 -42.63 -33.73 -5.01
C PRO A 267 -41.12 -33.60 -4.79
N VAL A 268 -40.37 -34.28 -5.67
CA VAL A 268 -38.94 -34.03 -5.83
C VAL A 268 -38.76 -32.61 -6.36
N HIS A 269 -37.91 -31.82 -5.69
CA HIS A 269 -37.67 -30.42 -6.05
C HIS A 269 -36.19 -30.05 -5.84
N GLU A 270 -35.72 -29.06 -6.59
CA GLU A 270 -34.34 -28.58 -6.50
C GLU A 270 -34.16 -27.71 -5.25
N VAL A 271 -33.06 -27.94 -4.53
CA VAL A 271 -32.66 -27.19 -3.34
C VAL A 271 -31.18 -26.82 -3.44
N THR A 272 -30.86 -25.56 -3.15
CA THR A 272 -29.48 -25.04 -3.13
C THR A 272 -29.02 -24.75 -1.71
N ILE A 273 -27.95 -25.43 -1.28
CA ILE A 273 -27.19 -25.08 -0.09
C ILE A 273 -26.19 -23.99 -0.47
N THR A 274 -26.36 -22.79 0.07
CA THR A 274 -25.61 -21.59 -0.37
C THR A 274 -24.25 -21.39 0.31
N LYS A 275 -23.97 -22.11 1.39
CA LYS A 275 -22.75 -21.97 2.19
C LYS A 275 -22.22 -23.33 2.59
N ASP A 276 -20.89 -23.46 2.60
CA ASP A 276 -20.23 -24.59 3.23
C ASP A 276 -20.64 -24.68 4.69
N PHE A 277 -20.82 -25.90 5.20
CA PHE A 277 -21.14 -26.13 6.60
C PHE A 277 -20.43 -27.38 7.10
N TYR A 278 -20.27 -27.47 8.42
CA TYR A 278 -19.77 -28.66 9.09
C TYR A 278 -20.95 -29.44 9.67
N ILE A 279 -20.94 -30.76 9.54
CA ILE A 279 -21.92 -31.66 10.18
C ILE A 279 -21.20 -32.76 10.94
N GLY A 280 -21.81 -33.27 12.02
CA GLY A 280 -21.28 -34.40 12.77
C GLY A 280 -21.08 -35.59 11.86
N LYS A 281 -19.87 -36.17 11.86
CA LYS A 281 -19.59 -37.42 11.13
C LYS A 281 -20.40 -38.59 11.68
N TYR A 282 -20.68 -38.54 12.98
CA TYR A 282 -21.51 -39.49 13.71
C TYR A 282 -22.63 -38.74 14.42
N GLU A 283 -23.65 -39.49 14.82
CA GLU A 283 -24.64 -39.03 15.79
C GLU A 283 -23.95 -38.67 17.12
N VAL A 284 -24.52 -37.71 17.86
CA VAL A 284 -23.97 -37.28 19.16
C VAL A 284 -24.00 -38.46 20.12
N THR A 285 -22.85 -38.79 20.71
CA THR A 285 -22.76 -39.92 21.63
C THR A 285 -23.29 -39.58 23.01
N GLN A 286 -23.64 -40.60 23.79
CA GLN A 286 -24.07 -40.44 25.18
C GLN A 286 -23.04 -39.70 26.03
N ALA A 287 -21.75 -40.01 25.87
CA ALA A 287 -20.69 -39.31 26.62
C ALA A 287 -20.57 -37.83 26.22
N GLN A 288 -20.72 -37.51 24.93
CA GLN A 288 -20.69 -36.12 24.44
C GLN A 288 -21.90 -35.32 24.90
N PHE A 289 -23.08 -35.94 24.95
CA PHE A 289 -24.29 -35.29 25.46
C PHE A 289 -24.19 -35.05 26.97
N GLU A 290 -23.84 -36.09 27.73
CA GLU A 290 -23.71 -36.03 29.19
C GLU A 290 -22.65 -35.03 29.65
N SER A 291 -21.54 -34.87 28.91
CA SER A 291 -20.50 -33.90 29.27
C SER A 291 -20.97 -32.44 29.21
N VAL A 292 -21.98 -32.13 28.37
CA VAL A 292 -22.53 -30.78 28.18
C VAL A 292 -23.83 -30.58 28.99
N MET A 293 -24.68 -31.61 29.04
CA MET A 293 -26.01 -31.52 29.64
C MET A 293 -26.04 -31.96 31.10
N GLY A 294 -25.07 -32.76 31.54
CA GLY A 294 -24.93 -33.24 32.93
C GLY A 294 -25.79 -34.44 33.28
N TYR A 295 -26.45 -35.07 32.31
CA TYR A 295 -27.24 -36.31 32.50
C TYR A 295 -27.26 -37.14 31.21
N ASN A 296 -27.62 -38.42 31.34
CA ASN A 296 -27.82 -39.34 30.23
C ASN A 296 -29.24 -39.95 30.30
N PRO A 297 -30.15 -39.61 29.36
CA PRO A 297 -31.52 -40.12 29.35
C PRO A 297 -31.67 -41.47 28.63
N SER A 298 -30.60 -41.98 28.00
CA SER A 298 -30.66 -43.14 27.12
C SER A 298 -31.07 -44.41 27.87
N ALA A 299 -32.02 -45.16 27.31
CA ALA A 299 -32.39 -46.49 27.75
C ALA A 299 -31.28 -47.53 27.51
N THR A 300 -30.52 -47.42 26.41
CA THR A 300 -29.43 -48.36 26.08
C THR A 300 -28.06 -47.74 26.39
N VAL A 301 -27.54 -48.00 27.59
CA VAL A 301 -26.31 -47.32 28.07
C VAL A 301 -25.05 -47.78 27.33
N GLY A 302 -24.26 -46.82 26.84
CA GLY A 302 -22.93 -47.02 26.30
C GLY A 302 -22.29 -45.70 25.87
N ALA A 303 -21.07 -45.41 26.33
CA ALA A 303 -20.44 -44.09 26.13
C ALA A 303 -20.33 -43.64 24.66
N ASN A 304 -20.13 -44.60 23.75
CA ASN A 304 -20.01 -44.35 22.30
C ASN A 304 -21.30 -44.65 21.51
N HIS A 305 -22.39 -45.02 22.19
CA HIS A 305 -23.70 -45.14 21.55
C HIS A 305 -24.28 -43.75 21.30
N PRO A 306 -25.15 -43.58 20.29
CA PRO A 306 -25.91 -42.36 20.14
C PRO A 306 -26.77 -42.11 21.39
N VAL A 307 -26.89 -40.84 21.77
CA VAL A 307 -27.86 -40.45 22.79
C VAL A 307 -29.27 -40.61 22.25
N GLU A 308 -30.16 -41.18 23.05
CA GLU A 308 -31.56 -41.40 22.70
C GLU A 308 -32.48 -41.14 23.91
N MET A 309 -33.80 -41.27 23.73
CA MET A 309 -34.82 -40.77 24.67
C MET A 309 -34.76 -39.25 24.98
N ILE A 310 -34.30 -38.44 24.02
CA ILE A 310 -34.33 -36.97 24.14
C ILE A 310 -35.47 -36.36 23.34
N TYR A 311 -36.04 -35.27 23.87
CA TYR A 311 -36.93 -34.40 23.13
C TYR A 311 -36.15 -33.46 22.20
N TRP A 312 -36.81 -32.99 21.15
CA TRP A 312 -36.21 -32.00 20.22
C TRP A 312 -35.71 -30.74 20.93
N THR A 313 -36.42 -30.31 21.98
CA THR A 313 -36.03 -29.15 22.80
C THR A 313 -34.70 -29.37 23.53
N GLU A 314 -34.44 -30.58 24.01
CA GLU A 314 -33.18 -30.93 24.68
C GLU A 314 -32.02 -30.99 23.67
N ALA A 315 -32.27 -31.48 22.45
CA ALA A 315 -31.29 -31.43 21.37
C ALA A 315 -30.90 -29.98 21.01
N ASN A 316 -31.88 -29.08 20.94
CA ASN A 316 -31.61 -27.67 20.68
C ASN A 316 -30.87 -26.99 21.86
N GLU A 317 -31.22 -27.34 23.10
CA GLU A 317 -30.51 -26.87 24.30
C GLU A 317 -29.06 -27.34 24.31
N TYR A 318 -28.80 -28.61 23.97
CA TYR A 318 -27.45 -29.17 23.83
C TYR A 318 -26.59 -28.34 22.87
N THR A 319 -27.09 -28.08 21.65
CA THR A 319 -26.34 -27.27 20.66
C THR A 319 -26.09 -25.83 21.15
N THR A 320 -27.02 -25.28 21.93
CA THR A 320 -26.88 -23.94 22.53
C THR A 320 -25.78 -23.91 23.58
N LYS A 321 -25.77 -24.86 24.53
CA LYS A 321 -24.73 -24.97 25.56
C LYS A 321 -23.36 -25.26 24.94
N LEU A 322 -23.29 -26.17 23.99
CA LEU A 322 -22.05 -26.49 23.27
C LEU A 322 -21.49 -25.26 22.54
N SER A 323 -22.35 -24.42 21.97
CA SER A 323 -21.93 -23.16 21.35
C SER A 323 -21.28 -22.21 22.35
N LEU A 324 -21.89 -22.07 23.53
CA LEU A 324 -21.37 -21.21 24.60
C LEU A 324 -20.03 -21.72 25.14
N GLU A 325 -19.88 -23.04 25.34
CA GLU A 325 -18.64 -23.64 25.87
C GLU A 325 -17.47 -23.54 24.88
N THR A 326 -17.74 -23.65 23.58
CA THR A 326 -16.69 -23.73 22.55
C THR A 326 -16.40 -22.39 21.86
N GLY A 327 -17.28 -21.39 22.03
CA GLY A 327 -17.22 -20.14 21.28
C GLY A 327 -17.50 -20.31 19.78
N LYS A 328 -18.08 -21.44 19.37
CA LYS A 328 -18.48 -21.74 17.99
C LYS A 328 -20.00 -21.76 17.88
N GLN A 329 -20.55 -21.67 16.67
CA GLN A 329 -22.00 -21.73 16.44
C GLN A 329 -22.42 -23.14 16.06
N PHE A 330 -22.92 -23.91 17.02
CA PHE A 330 -23.57 -25.19 16.82
C PHE A 330 -25.09 -25.02 16.71
N ARG A 331 -25.71 -25.84 15.87
CA ARG A 331 -27.17 -25.93 15.72
C ARG A 331 -27.55 -27.28 15.13
N MET A 332 -28.85 -27.59 15.18
CA MET A 332 -29.41 -28.69 14.40
C MET A 332 -29.29 -28.38 12.89
N PRO A 333 -29.03 -29.39 12.03
CA PRO A 333 -29.13 -29.22 10.60
C PRO A 333 -30.59 -28.96 10.22
N THR A 334 -30.80 -28.18 9.16
CA THR A 334 -32.10 -28.15 8.49
C THR A 334 -32.35 -29.51 7.80
N GLU A 335 -33.61 -29.83 7.49
CA GLU A 335 -33.94 -31.05 6.74
C GLU A 335 -33.16 -31.12 5.41
N ALA A 336 -33.04 -29.97 4.71
CA ALA A 336 -32.29 -29.87 3.47
C ALA A 336 -30.78 -30.12 3.64
N GLU A 337 -30.16 -29.57 4.67
CA GLU A 337 -28.74 -29.82 4.96
C GLU A 337 -28.49 -31.27 5.35
N TRP A 338 -29.40 -31.86 6.14
CA TRP A 338 -29.30 -33.26 6.56
C TRP A 338 -29.40 -34.20 5.36
N GLU A 339 -30.42 -34.05 4.50
CA GLU A 339 -30.58 -34.92 3.33
C GLU A 339 -29.46 -34.69 2.31
N TYR A 340 -29.04 -33.45 2.08
CA TYR A 340 -27.91 -33.14 1.20
C TYR A 340 -26.60 -33.79 1.67
N ALA A 341 -26.27 -33.67 2.96
CA ALA A 341 -25.09 -34.31 3.54
C ALA A 341 -25.19 -35.84 3.49
N ALA A 342 -26.35 -36.41 3.84
CA ALA A 342 -26.59 -37.84 3.80
C ALA A 342 -26.39 -38.43 2.39
N ARG A 343 -26.82 -37.71 1.35
CA ARG A 343 -26.62 -38.10 -0.07
C ARG A 343 -25.18 -37.96 -0.58
N GLY A 344 -24.25 -37.45 0.23
CA GLY A 344 -22.85 -37.23 -0.15
C GLY A 344 -22.53 -35.82 -0.68
N GLY A 345 -23.47 -34.88 -0.61
CA GLY A 345 -23.31 -33.51 -1.10
C GLY A 345 -22.84 -33.44 -2.56
N ILE A 346 -21.87 -32.56 -2.86
CA ILE A 346 -21.26 -32.47 -4.20
C ILE A 346 -20.50 -33.74 -4.64
N LYS A 347 -20.21 -34.65 -3.70
CA LYS A 347 -19.53 -35.93 -3.96
C LYS A 347 -20.54 -37.07 -4.18
N SER A 348 -21.84 -36.77 -4.22
CA SER A 348 -22.88 -37.77 -4.46
C SER A 348 -22.69 -38.48 -5.80
N ASN A 349 -22.81 -39.82 -5.79
CA ASN A 349 -22.83 -40.62 -7.01
C ASN A 349 -24.27 -40.90 -7.51
N GLY A 350 -25.24 -40.07 -7.10
CA GLY A 350 -26.65 -40.26 -7.46
C GLY A 350 -27.33 -41.37 -6.66
N TYR A 351 -26.82 -41.69 -5.46
CA TYR A 351 -27.46 -42.67 -4.59
C TYR A 351 -28.79 -42.14 -4.06
N ILE A 352 -29.80 -43.01 -4.07
CA ILE A 352 -31.12 -42.72 -3.51
C ILE A 352 -31.04 -42.67 -1.97
N TYR A 353 -30.14 -43.47 -1.38
CA TYR A 353 -29.92 -43.58 0.07
C TYR A 353 -28.60 -42.94 0.48
N SER A 354 -28.42 -42.77 1.79
CA SER A 354 -27.16 -42.30 2.37
C SER A 354 -25.99 -43.22 2.03
N GLY A 355 -24.90 -42.65 1.52
CA GLY A 355 -23.71 -43.39 1.08
C GLY A 355 -22.55 -42.46 0.73
#